data_AF-A0A399U9E3-F1
#
_entry.id   AF-A0A399U9E3-F1
#
_cell.length_a   1.000
_cell.length_b   1.000
_cell.length_c   1.000
_cell.angle_alpha   90.00
_cell.angle_beta   90.00
_cell.angle_gamma   90.00
#
_symmetry.space_group_name_H-M   'P 1'
#
loop_
_entity.id
_entity.type
_entity.pdbx_description
1 polymer ?
#
loop_
_entity_poly.entity_id
_entity_poly.type
_entity_poly.pdbx_seq_one_letter_code
_entity_poly.pdbx_strand_id
1 'polypeptide(L)' 'MVVSSRATLRDQAGVKLVRIERLAKQQREISFRLSSHRDGSKRLIMDEAEAHRAFAREVAASLQDPVVLGLIERGVLQN' A
#
# COMPACT_ATOMS: atom_id res chain seq x y z
N MET A 1 26.64 6.15 2.12
CA MET A 1 25.61 5.38 2.83
C MET A 1 24.26 5.87 2.33
N VAL A 2 23.46 5.01 1.68
CA VAL A 2 22.09 5.34 1.29
C VAL A 2 21.19 4.90 2.43
N VAL A 3 20.51 5.82 3.08
CA VAL A 3 19.56 5.48 4.14
C VAL A 3 18.21 5.27 3.47
N SER A 4 17.67 4.06 3.62
CA SER A 4 16.35 3.71 3.08
C SER A 4 15.41 3.44 4.25
N SER A 5 14.44 4.32 4.47
CA SER A 5 13.42 4.17 5.50
C SER A 5 12.13 3.66 4.87
N ARG A 6 11.47 2.70 5.54
CA ARG A 6 10.22 2.12 5.08
C ARG A 6 9.19 2.22 6.19
N ALA A 7 8.12 2.98 5.96
CA ALA A 7 7.03 3.17 6.91
C ALA A 7 5.73 2.66 6.30
N THR A 8 5.03 1.76 7.00
CA THR A 8 3.67 1.38 6.61
C THR A 8 2.75 2.55 6.93
N LEU A 9 2.11 3.12 5.91
CA LEU A 9 1.17 4.22 6.08
C LEU A 9 -0.22 3.70 6.43
N ARG A 10 -0.70 2.72 5.67
CA ARG A 10 -2.03 2.12 5.81
C ARG A 10 -2.02 0.66 5.42
N ASP A 11 -2.89 -0.10 6.06
CA ASP A 11 -3.14 -1.53 5.80
C ASP A 11 -4.65 -1.74 6.00
N GLN A 12 -5.36 -2.19 4.96
CA GLN A 12 -6.82 -2.35 4.98
C GLN A 12 -7.26 -3.32 3.89
N ALA A 13 -8.17 -4.25 4.21
CA ALA A 13 -8.75 -5.22 3.28
C ALA A 13 -7.70 -6.03 2.47
N GLY A 14 -6.52 -6.29 3.06
CA GLY A 14 -5.41 -6.96 2.37
C GLY A 14 -4.63 -6.06 1.39
N VAL A 15 -4.92 -4.77 1.37
CA VAL A 15 -4.17 -3.74 0.65
C VAL A 15 -3.25 -3.03 1.63
N LYS A 16 -1.98 -2.89 1.26
CA LYS A 16 -0.94 -2.26 2.06
C LYS A 16 -0.28 -1.11 1.30
N LEU A 17 -0.29 0.07 1.90
CA LEU A 17 0.40 1.26 1.42
C LEU A 17 1.63 1.52 2.28
N VAL A 18 2.80 1.56 1.65
CA VAL A 18 4.08 1.72 2.31
C VAL A 18 4.84 2.88 1.71
N ARG A 19 5.23 3.85 2.53
CA ARG A 19 6.14 4.93 2.15
C ARG A 19 7.58 4.44 2.23
N ILE A 20 8.33 4.66 1.17
CA ILE A 20 9.73 4.33 1.03
C ILE A 20 10.46 5.65 0.77
N GLU A 21 11.28 6.04 1.73
CA GLU A 21 12.10 7.24 1.63
C GLU A 21 13.54 6.80 1.41
N ARG A 22 14.13 7.23 0.30
CA ARG A 22 15.54 7.03 -0.01
C ARG A 22 16.26 8.35 0.14
N LEU A 23 17.21 8.39 1.06
CA LEU A 23 18.13 9.51 1.24
C LEU A 23 19.48 9.13 0.62
N ALA A 24 19.83 9.75 -0.51
CA ALA A 24 21.08 9.51 -1.20
C ALA A 24 21.85 10.83 -1.37
N LYS A 25 22.92 11.02 -0.56
CA LYS A 25 23.92 12.12 -0.54
C LYS A 25 23.43 13.57 -0.64
N GLN A 26 22.54 13.92 -1.56
CA GLN A 26 21.93 15.24 -1.77
C GLN A 26 20.46 15.18 -2.25
N GLN A 27 19.89 14.01 -2.49
CA GLN A 27 18.52 13.84 -2.97
C GLN A 27 17.68 13.01 -2.01
N ARG A 28 16.47 13.49 -1.73
CA ARG A 28 15.43 12.78 -0.99
C ARG A 28 14.39 12.31 -2.00
N GLU A 29 14.40 11.02 -2.28
CA GLU A 29 13.40 10.38 -3.14
C GLU A 29 12.33 9.74 -2.26
N ILE A 30 11.10 10.20 -2.40
CA ILE A 30 9.94 9.63 -1.72
C ILE A 30 9.19 8.81 -2.76
N SER A 31 8.95 7.55 -2.42
CA SER A 31 8.15 6.64 -3.24
C SER A 31 7.15 5.92 -2.35
N PHE A 32 6.03 5.55 -2.92
CA PHE A 32 4.93 4.88 -2.25
C PHE A 32 4.72 3.54 -2.95
N ARG A 33 4.87 2.47 -2.19
CA ARG A 33 4.61 1.13 -2.68
C ARG A 33 3.21 0.70 -2.23
N LEU A 34 2.36 0.45 -3.20
CA LEU A 34 1.07 -0.17 -3.01
C LEU A 34 1.19 -1.68 -3.28
N SER A 35 0.66 -2.50 -2.39
CA SER A 35 0.60 -3.97 -2.55
C SER A 35 -0.81 -4.42 -2.21
N SER A 36 -1.44 -5.22 -3.07
CA SER A 36 -2.80 -5.72 -2.87
C SER A 36 -2.79 -7.24 -2.85
N HIS A 37 -3.61 -7.84 -1.98
CA HIS A 37 -3.79 -9.29 -1.90
C HIS A 37 -4.44 -9.87 -3.17
N ARG A 38 -5.22 -9.07 -3.90
CA ARG A 38 -5.98 -9.52 -5.07
C ARG A 38 -5.10 -9.80 -6.29
N ASP A 39 -4.14 -8.92 -6.55
CA ASP A 39 -3.42 -8.93 -7.83
C ASP A 39 -1.93 -9.28 -7.69
N GLY A 40 -1.39 -9.29 -6.46
CA GLY A 40 0.06 -9.49 -6.22
C GLY A 40 0.96 -8.40 -6.81
N SER A 41 0.41 -7.56 -7.68
CA SER A 41 1.04 -6.42 -8.34
C SER A 41 1.46 -5.37 -7.32
N LYS A 42 2.77 -5.14 -7.25
CA LYS A 42 3.35 -4.07 -6.45
C LYS A 42 3.48 -2.84 -7.33
N ARG A 43 2.63 -1.82 -7.12
CA ARG A 43 2.80 -0.52 -7.80
C ARG A 43 3.71 0.38 -6.98
N LEU A 44 4.70 0.97 -7.65
CA LEU A 44 5.50 2.05 -7.10
C LEU A 44 4.95 3.37 -7.68
N ILE A 45 4.52 4.26 -6.81
CA ILE A 45 3.93 5.56 -7.14
C ILE A 45 4.81 6.62 -6.49
N MET A 46 5.21 7.66 -7.21
CA MET A 46 6.09 8.71 -6.66
C MET A 46 5.28 9.82 -5.97
N ASP A 47 4.02 9.99 -6.35
CA ASP A 47 3.09 10.99 -5.81
C ASP A 47 2.27 10.42 -4.65
N GLU A 48 2.23 11.14 -3.52
CA GLU A 48 1.51 10.73 -2.32
C GLU A 48 -0.01 10.71 -2.53
N ALA A 49 -0.56 11.75 -3.15
CA ALA A 49 -1.99 11.87 -3.38
C ALA A 49 -2.46 10.82 -4.38
N GLU A 50 -1.68 10.52 -5.41
CA GLU A 50 -1.94 9.39 -6.30
C GLU A 50 -1.86 8.06 -5.54
N ALA A 51 -0.88 7.87 -4.66
CA ALA A 51 -0.72 6.64 -3.91
C ALA A 51 -1.90 6.38 -2.95
N HIS A 52 -2.39 7.42 -2.29
CA HIS A 52 -3.59 7.35 -1.45
C HIS A 52 -4.85 7.08 -2.27
N ARG A 53 -5.00 7.70 -3.45
CA ARG A 53 -6.13 7.44 -4.36
C ARG A 53 -6.10 6.01 -4.92
N ALA A 54 -4.93 5.52 -5.30
CA ALA A 54 -4.74 4.15 -5.74
C ALA A 54 -5.06 3.16 -4.61
N PHE A 55 -4.60 3.45 -3.38
CA PHE A 55 -4.95 2.65 -2.20
C PHE A 55 -6.46 2.58 -1.98
N ALA A 56 -7.16 3.72 -1.95
CA ALA A 56 -8.60 3.74 -1.75
C ALA A 56 -9.37 2.96 -2.83
N ARG A 57 -8.93 3.05 -4.10
CA ARG A 57 -9.52 2.27 -5.20
C ARG A 57 -9.30 0.77 -5.04
N GLU A 58 -8.08 0.35 -4.70
CA GLU A 58 -7.76 -1.05 -4.45
C GLU A 58 -8.49 -1.60 -3.22
N VAL A 59 -8.62 -0.81 -2.15
CA VAL A 59 -9.39 -1.19 -0.96
C VAL A 59 -10.86 -1.34 -1.31
N ALA A 60 -11.46 -0.39 -2.02
CA ALA A 60 -12.84 -0.50 -2.45
C ALA A 60 -13.06 -1.72 -3.36
N ALA A 61 -12.14 -2.00 -4.29
CA ALA A 61 -12.19 -3.18 -5.15
C ALA A 61 -11.99 -4.49 -4.37
N SER A 62 -11.18 -4.47 -3.31
CA SER A 62 -10.94 -5.63 -2.43
C SER A 62 -12.14 -5.87 -1.52
N LEU A 63 -12.77 -4.83 -1.00
CA LEU A 63 -14.00 -4.94 -0.20
C LEU A 63 -15.21 -5.43 -1.01
N GLN A 64 -15.17 -5.34 -2.34
CA GLN A 64 -16.15 -5.96 -3.22
C GLN A 64 -15.87 -7.45 -3.48
N ASP A 65 -14.67 -7.94 -3.13
CA ASP A 65 -14.30 -9.33 -3.34
C ASP A 65 -14.85 -10.20 -2.19
N PRO A 66 -15.72 -11.19 -2.48
CA PRO A 66 -16.30 -12.05 -1.45
C PRO A 66 -15.25 -12.86 -0.69
N VAL A 67 -14.07 -13.12 -1.28
CA VAL A 67 -12.96 -13.79 -0.60
C VAL A 67 -12.37 -12.87 0.47
N VAL A 68 -12.15 -11.60 0.15
CA VAL A 68 -11.63 -10.61 1.10
C VAL A 68 -12.64 -10.32 2.20
N LEU A 69 -13.92 -10.20 1.85
CA LEU A 69 -15.00 -10.08 2.84
C LEU A 69 -15.01 -11.28 3.79
N GLY A 70 -14.93 -12.50 3.27
CA GLY A 70 -14.83 -13.70 4.10
C GLY A 70 -13.58 -13.73 4.99
N LEU A 71 -12.46 -13.13 4.55
CA LEU A 71 -11.25 -12.99 5.36
C LEU A 71 -11.38 -11.90 6.44
N ILE A 72 -12.11 -10.82 6.17
CA ILE A 72 -12.44 -9.78 7.15
C ILE A 72 -13.38 -10.34 8.21
N GLU A 73 -14.43 -11.05 7.81
CA GLU A 73 -15.38 -11.70 8.75
C GLU A 73 -14.70 -12.75 9.63
N ARG A 74 -13.66 -13.43 9.11
CA ARG A 74 -12.81 -14.37 9.87
C ARG A 74 -11.76 -13.69 10.75
N GLY A 75 -11.67 -12.35 10.73
CA GLY A 75 -10.68 -11.57 11.49
C GLY A 75 -9.25 -11.69 10.98
N VAL A 76 -9.03 -12.20 9.77
CA VAL A 76 -7.71 -12.37 9.15
C VAL A 76 -7.22 -11.05 8.54
N LEU A 77 -8.14 -10.21 8.05
CA LEU A 77 -7.86 -8.90 7.48
C LEU A 77 -8.62 -7.81 8.24
N GLN A 78 -8.02 -6.63 8.36
CA GLN A 78 -8.67 -5.47 8.97
C GLN A 78 -9.53 -4.72 7.95
N ASN A 79 -10.74 -4.31 8.36
CA ASN A 79 -11.65 -3.49 7.58
C ASN A 79 -11.38 -2.01 7.77
#